data_AF-A0A3S4BRJ1-F1
#
_entry.id   AF-A0A3S4BRJ1-F1
#
_cell.length_a   1.000
_cell.length_b   1.000
_cell.length_c   1.000
_cell.angle_alpha   90.00
_cell.angle_beta   90.00
_cell.angle_gamma   90.00
#
_symmetry.space_group_name_H-M   'P 1'
#
loop_
_entity.id
_entity.type
_entity.pdbx_description
1 polymer ?
#
loop_
_entity_poly.entity_id
_entity_poly.type
_entity_poly.pdbx_seq_one_letter_code
_entity_poly.pdbx_strand_id
1 'polypeptide(L)'
;MQPRADADADVQYSRLNTTLGTSFDGARAFEQRLTSMAWVAGAAGALVVGFVSVRIRRVAIASALHTRVPRGSLAAVLALETAAWVIPVAIVAVGATSVFAASGAAADRATTLLLTGRVVAPAVVWAFTGAALAFITTRERHLFRYVKDR
;
A
#
# COMPACT_ATOMS: atom_id res chain seq x y z
N MET A 1 48.87 50.57 -9.93
CA MET A 1 49.38 49.17 -9.97
C MET A 1 48.21 48.25 -9.68
N GLN A 2 47.68 47.60 -10.70
CA GLN A 2 46.55 46.64 -10.59
C GLN A 2 47.10 45.33 -10.01
N PRO A 3 46.47 44.68 -9.02
CA PRO A 3 46.90 43.35 -8.61
C PRO A 3 46.58 42.38 -9.74
N ARG A 4 47.63 41.71 -10.24
CA ARG A 4 47.53 40.61 -11.21
C ARG A 4 46.80 39.48 -10.50
N ALA A 5 45.61 39.13 -10.98
CA ALA A 5 44.89 37.96 -10.48
C ALA A 5 45.77 36.73 -10.75
N ASP A 6 46.29 36.17 -9.68
CA ASP A 6 47.09 34.97 -9.66
C ASP A 6 46.28 33.77 -10.17
N ALA A 7 47.03 32.89 -10.84
CA ALA A 7 46.73 31.50 -11.11
C ALA A 7 45.42 31.23 -11.85
N ASP A 8 45.60 30.90 -13.13
CA ASP A 8 44.75 29.97 -13.87
C ASP A 8 44.51 28.74 -12.98
N ALA A 9 43.43 28.78 -12.19
CA ALA A 9 43.01 27.68 -11.36
C ALA A 9 42.50 26.61 -12.32
N ASP A 10 43.43 25.75 -12.74
CA ASP A 10 43.16 24.58 -13.57
C ASP A 10 41.98 23.81 -12.98
N VAL A 11 40.80 24.00 -13.58
CA VAL A 11 39.56 23.37 -13.15
C VAL A 11 39.71 21.90 -13.49
N GLN A 12 40.23 21.12 -12.55
CA GLN A 12 40.37 19.68 -12.72
C GLN A 12 38.97 19.04 -12.80
N TYR A 13 38.51 18.80 -14.02
CA TYR A 13 37.33 17.99 -14.32
C TYR A 13 37.66 16.52 -14.00
N SER A 14 37.64 16.17 -12.73
CA SER A 14 37.68 14.77 -12.30
C SER A 14 36.34 14.11 -12.61
N ARG A 15 36.34 13.12 -13.51
CA ARG A 15 35.14 12.32 -13.81
C ARG A 15 34.74 11.51 -12.58
N LEU A 16 33.64 11.88 -11.93
CA LEU A 16 33.06 11.15 -10.78
C LEU A 16 32.65 9.70 -11.11
N ASN A 17 32.43 9.38 -12.38
CA ASN A 17 32.12 8.04 -12.85
C ASN A 17 32.91 7.74 -14.13
N THR A 18 34.09 7.15 -13.98
CA THR A 18 34.99 6.80 -15.09
C THR A 18 34.51 5.60 -15.90
N THR A 19 33.65 4.76 -15.34
CA THR A 19 33.13 3.54 -15.99
C THR A 19 31.81 3.78 -16.74
N LEU A 20 31.22 4.98 -16.66
CA LEU A 20 29.96 5.36 -17.33
C LEU A 20 28.80 4.37 -17.10
N GLY A 21 28.84 3.60 -16.01
CA GLY A 21 27.82 2.57 -15.72
C GLY A 21 27.96 1.26 -16.49
N THR A 22 29.09 1.01 -17.19
CA THR A 22 29.33 -0.24 -17.96
C THR A 22 29.27 -1.52 -17.13
N SER A 23 29.52 -1.44 -15.82
CA SER A 23 29.44 -2.57 -14.88
C SER A 23 28.27 -2.44 -13.88
N PHE A 24 27.44 -1.40 -13.98
CA PHE A 24 26.37 -1.15 -13.01
C PHE A 24 25.06 -1.80 -13.47
N ASP A 25 24.74 -2.96 -12.88
CA ASP A 25 23.44 -3.60 -13.05
C ASP A 25 22.40 -2.99 -12.12
N GLY A 26 21.78 -1.90 -12.58
CA GLY A 26 20.75 -1.19 -11.84
C GLY A 26 19.49 -2.01 -11.57
N ALA A 27 19.15 -2.98 -12.44
CA ALA A 27 17.98 -3.82 -12.27
C ALA A 27 18.18 -4.79 -11.09
N ARG A 28 19.32 -5.49 -11.05
CA ARG A 28 19.66 -6.40 -9.96
C ARG A 28 19.84 -5.65 -8.64
N ALA A 29 20.46 -4.47 -8.66
CA ALA A 29 20.61 -3.64 -7.48
C ALA A 29 19.27 -3.11 -6.95
N PHE A 30 18.27 -2.91 -7.83
CA PHE A 30 16.92 -2.50 -7.44
C PHE A 30 16.13 -3.64 -6.80
N GLU A 31 16.21 -4.85 -7.37
CA GLU A 31 15.50 -6.03 -6.85
C GLU A 31 15.97 -6.45 -5.46
N GLN A 32 17.26 -6.24 -5.15
CA GLN A 32 17.86 -6.58 -3.86
C GLN A 32 17.54 -5.57 -2.74
N ARG A 33 16.84 -4.47 -3.02
CA ARG A 33 16.49 -3.48 -1.99
C ARG A 33 15.45 -4.04 -1.04
N LEU A 34 15.57 -3.71 0.24
CA LEU A 34 14.56 -4.06 1.25
C LEU A 34 13.15 -3.53 0.88
N THR A 35 13.09 -2.38 0.22
CA THR A 35 11.85 -1.78 -0.30
C THR A 35 11.17 -2.60 -1.40
N SER A 36 11.87 -3.57 -2.01
CA SER A 36 11.29 -4.53 -2.96
C SER A 36 10.14 -5.33 -2.33
N MET A 37 10.19 -5.58 -1.01
CA MET A 37 9.14 -6.29 -0.27
C MET A 37 8.00 -5.39 0.22
N ALA A 38 7.96 -4.11 -0.17
CA ALA A 38 6.93 -3.18 0.28
C ALA A 38 5.50 -3.65 -0.08
N TRP A 39 5.34 -4.36 -1.21
CA TRP A 39 4.05 -4.93 -1.60
C TRP A 39 3.57 -6.02 -0.62
N VAL A 40 4.48 -6.82 -0.07
CA VAL A 40 4.16 -7.87 0.92
C VAL A 40 3.70 -7.22 2.22
N ALA A 41 4.44 -6.21 2.68
CA ALA A 41 4.08 -5.48 3.89
C ALA A 41 2.72 -4.77 3.75
N GLY A 42 2.49 -4.12 2.60
CA GLY A 42 1.20 -3.47 2.30
C GLY A 42 0.04 -4.47 2.24
N ALA A 43 0.24 -5.61 1.56
CA ALA A 43 -0.72 -6.70 1.51
C ALA A 43 -1.06 -7.25 2.89
N ALA A 44 -0.05 -7.58 3.70
CA ALA A 44 -0.24 -8.12 5.04
C ALA A 44 -0.95 -7.12 5.96
N GLY A 45 -0.55 -5.84 5.92
CA GLY A 45 -1.21 -4.78 6.67
C GLY A 45 -2.68 -4.61 6.28
N ALA A 46 -2.97 -4.57 4.98
CA ALA A 46 -4.34 -4.46 4.47
C ALA A 46 -5.21 -5.65 4.85
N LEU A 47 -4.68 -6.88 4.82
CA LEU A 47 -5.35 -8.08 5.30
C LEU A 47 -5.76 -7.92 6.77
N VAL A 48 -4.82 -7.54 7.63
CA VAL A 48 -5.06 -7.38 9.06
C VAL A 48 -6.12 -6.30 9.31
N VAL A 49 -6.01 -5.15 8.66
CA VAL A 49 -6.99 -4.05 8.79
C VAL A 49 -8.38 -4.50 8.34
N GLY A 50 -8.48 -5.15 7.17
CA GLY A 50 -9.73 -5.72 6.67
C GLY A 50 -10.34 -6.71 7.66
N PHE A 51 -9.54 -7.63 8.19
CA PHE A 51 -9.97 -8.61 9.17
C PHE A 51 -10.46 -7.95 10.47
N VAL A 52 -9.67 -7.05 11.05
CA VAL A 52 -10.00 -6.36 12.31
C VAL A 52 -11.25 -5.51 12.16
N SER A 53 -11.43 -4.81 11.04
CA SER A 53 -12.60 -3.96 10.78
C SER A 53 -13.93 -4.69 10.94
N VAL A 54 -13.97 -5.96 10.52
CA VAL A 54 -15.14 -6.85 10.62
C VAL A 54 -15.20 -7.52 12.00
N ARG A 55 -14.06 -7.93 12.57
CA ARG A 55 -14.02 -8.59 13.89
C ARG A 55 -14.49 -7.69 15.02
N ILE A 56 -14.29 -6.39 14.94
CA ILE A 56 -14.83 -5.44 15.93
C ILE A 56 -16.37 -5.41 15.85
N ARG A 57 -16.96 -5.60 14.67
CA ARG A 57 -18.42 -5.61 14.43
C ARG A 57 -19.07 -6.97 14.61
N ARG A 58 -18.33 -8.00 15.06
CA ARG A 58 -18.79 -9.39 15.14
C ARG A 58 -20.09 -9.59 15.92
N VAL A 59 -20.36 -8.75 16.94
CA VAL A 59 -21.59 -8.82 17.75
C VAL A 59 -22.82 -8.40 16.94
N ALA A 60 -22.71 -7.29 16.20
CA ALA A 60 -23.77 -6.81 15.32
C ALA A 60 -24.07 -7.84 14.21
N ILE A 61 -23.02 -8.45 13.64
CA ILE A 61 -23.15 -9.49 12.61
C ILE A 61 -23.84 -10.74 13.18
N ALA A 62 -23.46 -11.18 14.39
CA ALA A 62 -24.08 -12.33 15.04
C ALA A 62 -25.56 -12.06 15.39
N SER A 63 -25.89 -10.85 15.82
CA SER A 63 -27.27 -10.44 16.07
C SER A 63 -28.12 -10.44 14.78
N ALA A 64 -27.58 -9.93 13.68
CA ALA A 64 -28.29 -9.93 12.39
C ALA A 64 -28.50 -11.34 11.82
N LEU A 65 -27.54 -12.25 12.04
CA LEU A 65 -27.73 -13.66 11.70
C LEU A 65 -28.86 -14.30 12.52
N HIS A 66 -28.96 -13.96 13.81
CA HIS A 66 -30.04 -14.45 14.69
C HIS A 66 -31.43 -13.99 14.25
N THR A 67 -31.55 -12.76 13.72
CA THR A 67 -32.79 -12.26 13.13
C THR A 67 -33.05 -12.78 11.71
N ARG A 68 -32.31 -13.81 11.27
CA ARG A 68 -32.42 -14.48 9.95
C ARG A 68 -32.13 -13.57 8.75
N VAL A 69 -31.32 -12.52 8.91
CA VAL A 69 -30.86 -11.74 7.77
C VAL A 69 -30.06 -12.65 6.84
N PRO A 70 -30.36 -12.67 5.52
CA PRO A 70 -29.66 -13.55 4.60
C PRO A 70 -28.17 -13.19 4.55
N ARG A 71 -27.32 -14.24 4.56
CA ARG A 71 -25.85 -14.08 4.57
C ARG A 71 -25.33 -13.27 3.38
N GLY A 72 -26.01 -13.35 2.23
CA GLY A 72 -25.68 -12.58 1.04
C GLY A 72 -25.84 -11.06 1.25
N SER A 73 -26.90 -10.62 1.92
CA SER A 73 -27.11 -9.20 2.22
C SER A 73 -26.05 -8.68 3.20
N LEU A 74 -25.68 -9.47 4.22
CA LEU A 74 -24.60 -9.11 5.13
C LEU A 74 -23.25 -9.03 4.41
N ALA A 75 -22.96 -9.97 3.50
CA ALA A 75 -21.75 -9.93 2.69
C ALA A 75 -21.71 -8.69 1.79
N ALA A 76 -22.83 -8.30 1.17
CA ALA A 76 -22.93 -7.10 0.36
C ALA A 76 -22.70 -5.83 1.18
N VAL A 77 -23.30 -5.73 2.37
CA VAL A 77 -23.07 -4.60 3.29
C VAL A 77 -21.60 -4.51 3.69
N LEU A 78 -20.97 -5.61 4.11
CA LEU A 78 -19.55 -5.62 4.46
C LEU A 78 -18.65 -5.26 3.27
N ALA A 79 -19.00 -5.72 2.06
CA ALA A 79 -18.26 -5.37 0.86
C ALA A 79 -18.36 -3.87 0.57
N LEU A 80 -19.54 -3.26 0.72
CA LEU A 80 -19.74 -1.82 0.56
C LEU A 80 -19.02 -1.01 1.64
N GLU A 81 -19.09 -1.44 2.90
CA GLU A 81 -18.34 -0.81 3.99
C GLU A 81 -16.83 -0.88 3.72
N THR A 82 -16.34 -2.03 3.26
CA THR A 82 -14.92 -2.21 2.91
C THR A 82 -14.54 -1.30 1.75
N ALA A 83 -15.36 -1.26 0.70
CA ALA A 83 -15.15 -0.37 -0.45
C ALA A 83 -15.16 1.11 -0.04
N ALA A 84 -16.03 1.52 0.89
CA ALA A 84 -16.20 2.90 1.31
C ALA A 84 -14.93 3.50 1.94
N TRP A 85 -14.05 2.70 2.54
CA TRP A 85 -12.76 3.19 3.04
C TRP A 85 -11.57 2.78 2.16
N VAL A 86 -11.61 1.63 1.48
CA VAL A 86 -10.51 1.18 0.62
C VAL A 86 -10.36 2.06 -0.63
N ILE A 87 -11.47 2.42 -1.28
CA ILE A 87 -11.46 3.25 -2.49
C ILE A 87 -10.84 4.64 -2.22
N PRO A 88 -11.27 5.43 -1.23
CA PRO A 88 -10.67 6.74 -1.00
C PRO A 88 -9.19 6.64 -0.62
N VAL A 89 -8.78 5.62 0.14
CA VAL A 89 -7.36 5.40 0.45
C VAL A 89 -6.56 5.14 -0.82
N ALA A 90 -7.06 4.31 -1.73
CA ALA A 90 -6.42 4.04 -3.02
C ALA A 90 -6.34 5.30 -3.90
N ILE A 91 -7.41 6.08 -3.96
CA ILE A 91 -7.43 7.36 -4.69
C ILE A 91 -6.39 8.33 -4.13
N VAL A 92 -6.32 8.48 -2.80
CA VAL A 92 -5.34 9.36 -2.16
C VAL A 92 -3.92 8.87 -2.42
N ALA A 93 -3.66 7.56 -2.34
CA ALA A 93 -2.33 7.00 -2.61
C ALA A 93 -1.87 7.26 -4.05
N VAL A 94 -2.74 7.00 -5.03
CA VAL A 94 -2.44 7.24 -6.45
C VAL A 94 -2.35 8.74 -6.76
N GLY A 95 -3.23 9.56 -6.17
CA GLY A 95 -3.23 11.01 -6.33
C GLY A 95 -1.96 11.65 -5.78
N ALA A 96 -1.57 11.30 -4.55
CA ALA A 96 -0.34 11.78 -3.94
C ALA A 96 0.87 11.38 -4.79
N THR A 97 0.94 10.12 -5.23
CA THR A 97 2.00 9.64 -6.12
C THR A 97 2.04 10.43 -7.42
N SER A 98 0.88 10.71 -8.03
CA SER A 98 0.81 11.50 -9.27
C SER A 98 1.38 12.91 -9.08
N VAL A 99 1.10 13.56 -7.95
CA VAL A 99 1.65 14.87 -7.60
C VAL A 99 3.17 14.81 -7.44
N PHE A 100 3.69 13.81 -6.73
CA PHE A 100 5.14 13.60 -6.58
C PHE A 100 5.84 13.24 -7.90
N ALA A 101 5.19 12.44 -8.75
CA ALA A 101 5.71 12.10 -10.07
C ALA A 101 5.75 13.35 -10.98
N ALA A 102 4.75 14.24 -10.88
CA ALA A 102 4.71 15.47 -11.64
C ALA A 102 5.87 16.42 -11.29
N SER A 103 6.26 16.49 -10.01
CA SER A 103 7.38 17.31 -9.54
C SER A 103 8.77 16.70 -9.76
N GLY A 104 8.84 15.39 -10.06
CA GLY A 104 10.08 14.67 -10.34
C GLY A 104 10.51 14.71 -11.83
N ALA A 105 11.55 13.93 -12.15
CA ALA A 105 12.04 13.78 -13.52
C ALA A 105 10.98 13.13 -14.43
N ALA A 106 10.79 13.68 -15.62
CA ALA A 106 9.77 13.20 -16.56
C ALA A 106 9.93 11.73 -16.94
N ALA A 107 11.18 11.25 -17.02
CA ALA A 107 11.52 9.86 -17.33
C ALA A 107 11.02 8.85 -16.28
N ASP A 108 10.89 9.28 -15.01
CA ASP A 108 10.56 8.40 -13.89
C ASP A 108 9.05 8.33 -13.58
N ARG A 109 8.24 9.17 -14.25
CA ARG A 109 6.80 9.29 -13.97
C ARG A 109 6.06 7.97 -14.11
N ALA A 110 6.26 7.28 -15.23
CA ALA A 110 5.61 6.00 -15.50
C ALA A 110 6.03 4.93 -14.49
N THR A 111 7.34 4.84 -14.22
CA THR A 111 7.90 3.88 -13.26
C THR A 111 7.37 4.10 -11.85
N THR A 112 7.25 5.36 -11.42
CA THR A 112 6.72 5.73 -10.09
C THR A 112 5.26 5.32 -9.93
N LEU A 113 4.44 5.53 -10.96
CA LEU A 113 3.04 5.10 -10.97
C LEU A 113 2.91 3.56 -11.01
N LEU A 114 3.74 2.88 -11.80
CA LEU A 114 3.77 1.41 -11.85
C LEU A 114 4.15 0.79 -10.50
N LEU A 115 5.16 1.35 -9.83
CA LEU A 115 5.58 0.90 -8.49
C LEU A 115 4.47 1.11 -7.46
N THR A 116 3.74 2.21 -7.55
CA THR A 116 2.58 2.46 -6.68
C THR A 116 1.46 1.47 -6.95
N GLY A 117 1.15 1.22 -8.22
CA GLY A 117 0.16 0.21 -8.61
C GLY A 117 0.51 -1.19 -8.07
N ARG A 118 1.80 -1.56 -8.09
CA ARG A 118 2.31 -2.82 -7.53
C ARG A 118 2.07 -2.98 -6.03
N VAL A 119 1.92 -1.90 -5.28
CA VAL A 119 1.64 -1.95 -3.83
C VAL A 119 0.13 -1.79 -3.55
N VAL A 120 -0.52 -0.84 -4.22
CA VAL A 120 -1.94 -0.53 -3.99
C VAL A 120 -2.84 -1.67 -4.46
N ALA A 121 -2.60 -2.25 -5.64
CA ALA A 121 -3.43 -3.32 -6.17
C ALA A 121 -3.50 -4.54 -5.23
N PRO A 122 -2.39 -5.14 -4.76
CA PRO A 122 -2.48 -6.24 -3.81
C PRO A 122 -3.06 -5.80 -2.46
N ALA A 123 -2.77 -4.59 -1.97
CA ALA A 123 -3.37 -4.09 -0.73
C ALA A 123 -4.90 -4.06 -0.79
N VAL A 124 -5.49 -3.59 -1.90
CA VAL A 124 -6.95 -3.61 -2.11
C VAL A 124 -7.49 -5.03 -2.04
N VAL A 125 -6.89 -5.96 -2.81
CA VAL A 125 -7.32 -7.37 -2.84
C VAL A 125 -7.29 -7.98 -1.43
N TRP A 126 -6.17 -7.80 -0.73
CA TRP A 126 -5.98 -8.37 0.60
C TRP A 126 -6.87 -7.72 1.67
N ALA A 127 -7.25 -6.45 1.55
CA ALA A 127 -8.26 -5.83 2.42
C ALA A 127 -9.62 -6.55 2.32
N PHE A 128 -10.09 -6.79 1.10
CA PHE A 128 -11.33 -7.55 0.87
C PHE A 128 -11.20 -9.00 1.34
N THR A 129 -10.07 -9.66 1.09
CA THR A 129 -9.81 -11.02 1.60
C THR A 129 -9.83 -11.06 3.13
N GLY A 130 -9.20 -10.11 3.80
CA GLY A 130 -9.21 -10.00 5.27
C GLY A 130 -10.62 -9.84 5.82
N ALA A 131 -11.41 -8.95 5.23
CA ALA A 131 -12.81 -8.73 5.61
C ALA A 131 -13.67 -10.00 5.39
N ALA A 132 -13.51 -10.68 4.26
CA ALA A 132 -14.22 -11.92 3.95
C ALA A 132 -13.84 -13.05 4.93
N LEU A 133 -12.55 -13.20 5.25
CA LEU A 133 -12.08 -14.18 6.24
C LEU A 133 -12.68 -13.91 7.62
N ALA A 134 -12.71 -12.65 8.06
CA ALA A 134 -13.34 -12.29 9.33
C ALA A 134 -14.86 -12.59 9.34
N PHE A 135 -15.55 -12.38 8.22
CA PHE A 135 -16.97 -12.68 8.10
C PHE A 135 -17.24 -14.19 8.18
N ILE A 136 -16.50 -15.01 7.42
CA ILE A 136 -16.68 -16.47 7.39
C ILE A 136 -16.31 -17.12 8.74
N THR A 137 -15.31 -16.57 9.44
CA THR A 137 -14.93 -17.04 10.78
C THR A 137 -15.91 -16.59 11.87
N THR A 138 -16.77 -15.61 11.60
CA THR A 138 -17.78 -15.14 12.54
C THR A 138 -19.02 -16.04 12.45
N ARG A 139 -19.20 -16.89 13.48
CA ARG A 139 -20.36 -17.80 13.60
C ARG A 139 -21.33 -17.33 14.68
N GLU A 140 -22.62 -17.56 14.40
CA GLU A 140 -23.77 -17.22 15.24
C GLU A 140 -23.71 -17.87 16.63
N ARG A 141 -23.19 -19.10 16.71
CA ARG A 141 -22.99 -19.87 17.96
C ARG A 141 -22.11 -19.19 19.03
N HIS A 142 -21.44 -18.09 18.69
CA HIS A 142 -20.61 -17.34 19.62
C HIS A 142 -21.32 -16.12 20.22
N LEU A 143 -22.62 -15.91 19.95
CA LEU A 143 -23.39 -14.76 20.46
C LEU A 143 -23.25 -14.61 21.98
N PHE A 144 -23.53 -15.67 22.75
CA PHE A 144 -23.41 -15.66 24.21
C PHE A 144 -21.97 -15.50 24.69
N ARG A 145 -20.99 -16.03 23.96
CA ARG A 145 -19.56 -15.90 24.31
C ARG A 145 -19.05 -14.47 24.05
N TYR A 146 -19.45 -13.86 22.94
CA TYR A 146 -19.04 -12.50 22.60
C TYR A 146 -19.72 -11.43 23.45
N VAL A 147 -20.95 -11.67 23.91
CA VAL A 147 -21.63 -10.79 24.87
C VAL A 147 -21.05 -10.97 26.28
N LYS A 148 -20.60 -12.17 26.65
CA LYS A 148 -19.97 -12.45 27.95
C LYS A 148 -18.53 -11.93 28.09
N ASP A 149 -17.78 -11.84 26.98
CA ASP A 149 -16.42 -11.27 26.93
C ASP A 149 -16.42 -9.73 26.73
N ARG A 150 -17.57 -9.05 26.87
CA ARG A 150 -17.70 -7.58 26.79
C ARG A 150 -18.21 -7.04 28.12
#